data_AF-A0A975S659-F1
#
_entry.id   AF-A0A975S659-F1
#
_cell.length_a   1.000
_cell.length_b   1.000
_cell.length_c   1.000
_cell.angle_alpha   90.00
_cell.angle_beta   90.00
_cell.angle_gamma   90.00
#
_symmetry.space_group_name_H-M   'P 1'
#
loop_
_entity.id
_entity.type
_entity.pdbx_description
1 polymer ?
#
loop_
_entity_poly.entity_id
_entity_poly.type
_entity_poly.pdbx_seq_one_letter_code
_entity_poly.pdbx_strand_id
1 'polypeptide(L)'
;MTDKGGDDVVLPPALIPAQASPAAVATQHQYVPPGPLAVALGYGVACIVLAAIATIVVGWGTSRDFWGYVWTVIVAAFYAAGLGLFTALPLALLLGWFLRGVQHQGLHVLAFFIVPLLLGWVIIGLSVHAVLVPLLMGVAIGLAMAAGRATIWPFARA
;
A
#
# COMPACT_ATOMS: atom_id res chain seq x y z
N MET A 1 -30.83 -57.70 -30.69
CA MET A 1 -29.72 -57.78 -31.67
C MET A 1 -29.81 -56.55 -32.55
N THR A 2 -28.73 -55.72 -32.55
CA THR A 2 -28.27 -54.72 -33.55
C THR A 2 -29.27 -53.67 -34.05
N ASP A 3 -29.19 -52.37 -33.71
CA ASP A 3 -28.16 -51.33 -33.94
C ASP A 3 -28.05 -50.81 -35.41
N LYS A 4 -28.01 -49.46 -35.50
CA LYS A 4 -27.68 -48.53 -36.61
C LYS A 4 -28.78 -48.17 -37.64
N GLY A 5 -29.00 -46.91 -37.96
CA GLY A 5 -28.31 -45.69 -37.54
C GLY A 5 -28.67 -44.50 -38.43
N GLY A 6 -28.35 -43.30 -37.93
CA GLY A 6 -28.13 -42.11 -38.74
C GLY A 6 -29.38 -41.28 -39.02
N ASP A 7 -29.74 -40.42 -38.08
CA ASP A 7 -30.28 -39.10 -38.41
C ASP A 7 -29.69 -38.12 -37.40
N ASP A 8 -28.39 -37.87 -37.60
CA ASP A 8 -27.67 -36.80 -36.96
C ASP A 8 -28.26 -35.50 -37.55
N VAL A 9 -29.31 -34.99 -36.89
CA VAL A 9 -29.91 -33.70 -37.24
C VAL A 9 -28.86 -32.61 -37.02
N VAL A 10 -28.11 -32.31 -38.09
CA VAL A 10 -27.19 -31.17 -38.13
C VAL A 10 -28.05 -29.91 -38.15
N LEU A 11 -28.26 -29.33 -36.97
CA LEU A 11 -28.90 -28.03 -36.81
C LEU A 11 -28.10 -26.97 -37.61
N PRO A 12 -28.75 -26.12 -38.41
CA PRO A 12 -28.06 -25.04 -39.10
C PRO A 12 -27.39 -24.12 -38.08
N PRO A 13 -26.20 -23.56 -38.38
CA PRO A 13 -25.37 -22.82 -37.42
C PRO A 13 -26.04 -21.56 -36.83
N ALA A 14 -27.19 -21.15 -37.38
CA ALA A 14 -28.01 -20.05 -36.88
C ALA A 14 -28.96 -20.43 -35.72
N LEU A 15 -29.19 -21.72 -35.47
CA LEU A 15 -30.11 -22.24 -34.45
C LEU A 15 -29.40 -22.93 -33.28
N ILE A 16 -28.06 -22.95 -33.28
CA ILE A 16 -27.30 -23.24 -32.07
C ILE A 16 -27.58 -22.06 -31.13
N PRO A 17 -28.29 -22.24 -30.00
CA PRO A 17 -28.32 -21.20 -28.99
C PRO A 17 -26.86 -20.94 -28.69
N ALA A 18 -26.37 -19.74 -29.00
CA ALA A 18 -25.01 -19.33 -28.67
C ALA A 18 -24.89 -19.62 -27.18
N GLN A 19 -24.26 -20.76 -26.88
CA GLN A 19 -24.02 -21.22 -25.55
C GLN A 19 -23.21 -20.09 -25.00
N ALA A 20 -23.90 -19.25 -24.20
CA ALA A 20 -23.37 -18.01 -23.71
C ALA A 20 -21.98 -18.40 -23.28
N SER A 21 -20.99 -17.88 -24.01
CA SER A 21 -19.62 -18.09 -23.60
C SER A 21 -19.69 -17.77 -22.11
N PRO A 22 -19.06 -18.54 -21.23
CA PRO A 22 -18.65 -17.97 -19.97
C PRO A 22 -17.59 -16.90 -20.36
N ALA A 23 -18.02 -15.84 -21.07
CA ALA A 23 -17.66 -14.48 -20.85
C ALA A 23 -17.57 -14.46 -19.36
N ALA A 24 -16.31 -14.51 -18.94
CA ALA A 24 -15.90 -14.50 -17.57
C ALA A 24 -16.95 -13.66 -16.88
N VAL A 25 -17.69 -14.27 -15.96
CA VAL A 25 -18.22 -13.50 -14.86
C VAL A 25 -16.93 -12.99 -14.25
N ALA A 26 -16.46 -11.86 -14.79
CA ALA A 26 -15.59 -10.94 -14.14
C ALA A 26 -16.46 -10.66 -12.94
N THR A 27 -16.22 -11.44 -11.89
CA THR A 27 -16.71 -11.17 -10.58
C THR A 27 -16.24 -9.76 -10.40
N GLN A 28 -17.16 -8.81 -10.58
CA GLN A 28 -16.96 -7.44 -10.20
C GLN A 28 -16.66 -7.59 -8.73
N HIS A 29 -15.36 -7.67 -8.42
CA HIS A 29 -14.87 -7.78 -7.06
C HIS A 29 -15.25 -6.42 -6.49
N GLN A 30 -16.42 -6.41 -5.86
CA GLN A 30 -17.02 -5.22 -5.32
C GLN A 30 -15.98 -4.62 -4.38
N TYR A 31 -15.48 -3.45 -4.76
CA TYR A 31 -14.50 -2.70 -4.00
C TYR A 31 -15.08 -2.47 -2.61
N VAL A 32 -14.60 -3.24 -1.63
CA VAL A 32 -14.79 -2.91 -0.23
C VAL A 32 -13.51 -2.19 0.16
N PRO A 33 -13.53 -0.84 0.27
CA PRO A 33 -12.36 -0.14 0.76
C PRO A 33 -11.95 -0.77 2.09
N PRO A 34 -10.65 -0.90 2.39
CA PRO A 34 -10.23 -1.25 3.73
C PRO A 34 -10.95 -0.30 4.69
N GLY A 35 -11.68 -0.89 5.64
CA GLY A 35 -12.52 -0.10 6.55
C GLY A 35 -11.67 0.96 7.27
N PRO A 36 -12.29 2.04 7.75
CA PRO A 36 -11.57 3.14 8.42
C PRO A 36 -10.67 2.63 9.55
N LEU A 37 -11.09 1.55 10.24
CA LEU A 37 -10.31 0.87 11.27
C LEU A 37 -9.02 0.23 10.71
N ALA A 38 -9.06 -0.44 9.57
CA ALA A 38 -7.89 -1.09 8.98
C ALA A 38 -6.84 -0.05 8.54
N VAL A 39 -7.29 1.08 8.00
CA VAL A 39 -6.42 2.22 7.66
C VAL A 39 -5.80 2.83 8.91
N ALA A 40 -6.61 3.07 9.96
CA ALA A 40 -6.13 3.60 11.23
C ALA A 40 -5.11 2.68 11.91
N LEU A 41 -5.34 1.36 11.89
CA LEU A 41 -4.41 0.37 12.45
C LEU A 41 -3.11 0.30 11.65
N GLY A 42 -3.16 0.23 10.32
CA GLY A 42 -1.97 0.22 9.49
C GLY A 42 -1.13 1.49 9.67
N TYR A 43 -1.79 2.65 9.74
CA TYR A 43 -1.13 3.92 10.04
C TYR A 43 -0.52 3.95 11.44
N GLY A 44 -1.24 3.46 12.45
CA GLY A 44 -0.75 3.36 13.82
C GLY A 44 0.50 2.47 13.92
N VAL A 45 0.52 1.32 13.25
CA VAL A 45 1.69 0.44 13.18
C VAL A 45 2.88 1.16 12.55
N ALA A 46 2.68 1.86 11.43
CA ALA A 46 3.75 2.62 10.79
C ALA A 46 4.32 3.71 11.72
N CYS A 47 3.46 4.40 12.47
CA CYS A 47 3.87 5.41 13.46
C CYS A 47 4.68 4.80 14.61
N ILE A 48 4.26 3.64 15.12
CA ILE A 48 4.99 2.92 16.17
C ILE A 48 6.36 2.46 15.69
N VAL A 49 6.45 1.92 14.46
CA VAL A 49 7.72 1.50 13.88
C VAL A 49 8.65 2.70 13.72
N LEU A 50 8.15 3.81 13.18
CA LEU A 50 8.95 5.03 13.02
C LEU A 50 9.41 5.59 14.38
N ALA A 51 8.53 5.58 15.37
CA ALA A 51 8.84 5.99 16.73
C ALA A 51 9.90 5.10 17.37
N ALA A 52 9.80 3.78 17.21
CA ALA A 52 10.80 2.84 17.71
C ALA A 52 12.17 3.08 17.06
N ILE A 53 12.22 3.37 15.75
CA ILE A 53 13.48 3.74 15.08
C ILE A 53 14.03 5.04 15.68
N ALA A 54 13.17 6.06 15.86
CA ALA A 54 13.55 7.34 16.47
C ALA A 54 14.12 7.17 17.90
N THR A 55 13.50 6.35 18.73
CA THR A 55 13.94 6.17 20.13
C THR A 55 15.13 5.21 20.26
N ILE A 56 15.15 4.10 19.51
CA ILE A 56 16.19 3.04 19.65
C ILE A 56 17.45 3.43 18.89
N VAL A 57 17.30 3.87 17.65
CA VAL A 57 18.43 4.07 16.73
C VAL A 57 18.97 5.50 16.83
N VAL A 58 18.08 6.49 17.00
CA VAL A 58 18.47 7.91 17.08
C VAL A 58 18.74 8.34 18.52
N GLY A 59 18.34 7.54 19.50
CA GLY A 59 18.46 7.87 20.92
C GLY A 59 17.53 9.02 21.34
N TRP A 60 16.45 9.27 20.58
CA TRP A 60 15.54 10.35 20.88
C TRP A 60 14.69 10.01 22.10
N GLY A 61 15.03 10.62 23.24
CA GLY A 61 14.40 10.34 24.52
C GLY A 61 14.88 9.02 25.12
N THR A 62 15.71 9.10 26.15
CA THR A 62 16.23 7.94 26.88
C THR A 62 15.66 7.95 28.30
N SER A 63 15.01 6.86 28.70
CA SER A 63 14.63 6.62 30.09
C SER A 63 15.45 5.49 30.69
N ARG A 64 15.71 5.55 32.00
CA ARG A 64 16.41 4.50 32.74
C ARG A 64 15.54 3.26 32.96
N ASP A 65 14.22 3.43 32.91
CA ASP A 65 13.26 2.38 33.24
C ASP A 65 12.47 1.97 31.99
N PHE A 66 12.18 0.66 31.88
CA PHE A 66 11.45 0.07 30.75
C PHE A 66 10.15 0.82 30.43
N TRP A 67 9.36 1.16 31.46
CA TRP A 67 8.09 1.87 31.29
C TRP A 67 8.25 3.29 30.75
N GLY A 68 9.31 3.99 31.17
CA GLY A 68 9.63 5.30 30.61
C GLY A 68 10.03 5.19 29.15
N TYR A 69 10.76 4.13 28.78
CA TYR A 69 11.14 3.86 27.40
C TYR A 69 9.93 3.63 26.49
N VAL A 70 9.00 2.77 26.93
CA VAL A 70 7.72 2.52 26.24
C VAL A 70 6.93 3.82 26.07
N TRP A 71 6.89 4.67 27.09
CA TRP A 71 6.19 5.96 27.01
C TRP A 71 6.80 6.90 25.96
N THR A 72 8.12 6.99 25.86
CA THR A 72 8.80 7.76 24.80
C THR A 72 8.42 7.29 23.41
N VAL A 73 8.31 5.97 23.19
CA VAL A 73 7.87 5.41 21.90
C VAL A 73 6.42 5.82 21.61
N ILE A 74 5.54 5.78 22.60
CA ILE A 74 4.13 6.18 22.41
C ILE A 74 4.03 7.66 22.04
N VAL A 75 4.72 8.54 22.77
CA VAL A 75 4.73 9.99 22.49
C VAL A 75 5.33 10.27 21.11
N ALA A 76 6.44 9.62 20.77
CA ALA A 76 7.05 9.73 19.46
C ALA A 76 6.11 9.19 18.35
N ALA A 77 5.31 8.16 18.61
CA ALA A 77 4.33 7.64 17.66
C ALA A 77 3.20 8.64 17.42
N PHE A 78 2.71 9.33 18.45
CA PHE A 78 1.74 10.42 18.27
C PHE A 78 2.33 11.59 17.48
N TYR A 79 3.60 11.92 17.71
CA TYR A 79 4.30 12.96 16.97
C TYR A 79 4.47 12.56 15.49
N ALA A 80 4.90 11.32 15.24
CA ALA A 80 4.98 10.73 13.91
C ALA A 80 3.60 10.69 13.23
N ALA A 81 2.53 10.38 13.97
CA ALA A 81 1.17 10.36 13.46
C ALA A 81 0.67 11.76 13.08
N GLY A 82 0.96 12.78 13.89
CA GLY A 82 0.63 14.15 13.58
C GLY A 82 1.37 14.63 12.33
N LEU A 83 2.70 14.54 12.34
CA LEU A 83 3.52 14.97 11.21
C LEU A 83 3.24 14.17 9.93
N GLY A 84 3.06 12.86 10.06
CA GLY A 84 2.76 11.98 8.93
C GLY A 84 1.44 12.34 8.26
N LEU A 85 0.42 12.73 9.00
CA LEU A 85 -0.87 13.07 8.40
C LEU A 85 -0.76 14.34 7.55
N PHE A 86 -0.02 15.34 8.01
CA PHE A 86 0.15 16.60 7.29
C PHE A 86 1.17 16.53 6.14
N THR A 87 2.10 15.58 6.17
CA THR A 87 3.16 15.48 5.15
C THR A 87 2.94 14.33 4.17
N ALA A 88 2.60 13.15 4.66
CA ALA A 88 2.42 11.95 3.85
C ALA A 88 1.11 11.99 3.05
N LEU A 89 0.01 12.47 3.63
CA LEU A 89 -1.28 12.51 2.92
C LEU A 89 -1.24 13.41 1.67
N PRO A 90 -0.79 14.68 1.75
CA PRO A 90 -0.68 15.51 0.55
C PRO A 90 0.28 14.92 -0.48
N LEU A 91 1.40 14.35 -0.02
CA LEU A 91 2.38 13.70 -0.89
C LEU A 91 1.76 12.51 -1.64
N ALA A 92 1.01 11.65 -0.96
CA ALA A 92 0.34 10.51 -1.56
C ALA A 92 -0.72 10.94 -2.59
N LEU A 93 -1.46 12.02 -2.32
CA LEU A 93 -2.44 12.59 -3.25
C LEU A 93 -1.76 13.16 -4.51
N LEU A 94 -0.69 13.96 -4.33
CA LEU A 94 0.12 14.49 -5.43
C LEU A 94 0.67 13.37 -6.29
N LEU A 95 1.27 12.36 -5.67
CA LEU A 95 1.86 11.22 -6.37
C LEU A 95 0.80 10.40 -7.09
N GLY A 96 -0.37 10.21 -6.48
CA GLY A 96 -1.54 9.59 -7.11
C GLY A 96 -2.03 10.36 -8.34
N TRP A 97 -2.04 11.69 -8.27
CA TRP A 97 -2.43 12.55 -9.38
C TRP A 97 -1.42 12.51 -10.54
N PHE A 98 -0.13 12.64 -10.25
CA PHE A 98 0.93 12.59 -11.28
C PHE A 98 1.01 11.24 -11.98
N LEU A 99 0.75 10.14 -11.26
CA LEU A 99 0.83 8.80 -11.83
C LEU A 99 -0.49 8.35 -12.48
N ARG A 100 -1.53 9.20 -12.55
CA ARG A 100 -2.86 8.82 -13.07
C ARG A 100 -2.84 8.27 -14.51
N GLY A 101 -1.87 8.69 -15.33
CA GLY A 101 -1.70 8.21 -16.71
C GLY A 101 -0.84 6.95 -16.87
N VAL A 102 -0.26 6.43 -15.79
CA VAL A 102 0.66 5.29 -15.84
C VAL A 102 -0.13 3.99 -15.68
N GLN A 103 0.02 3.05 -16.63
CA GLN A 103 -0.67 1.76 -16.56
C GLN A 103 0.14 0.68 -15.82
N HIS A 104 1.45 0.87 -15.66
CA HIS A 104 2.34 -0.08 -15.01
C HIS A 104 2.31 0.05 -13.49
N GLN A 105 1.61 -0.88 -12.81
CA GLN A 105 1.56 -0.99 -11.35
C GLN A 105 2.92 -0.88 -10.66
N GLY A 106 3.93 -1.56 -11.21
CA GLY A 106 5.27 -1.59 -10.62
C GLY A 106 5.84 -0.19 -10.48
N LEU A 107 5.57 0.70 -11.44
CA LEU A 107 6.00 2.10 -11.39
C LEU A 107 5.27 2.87 -10.29
N HIS A 108 4.02 2.55 -9.99
CA HIS A 108 3.33 3.18 -8.86
C HIS A 108 3.90 2.73 -7.53
N VAL A 109 4.08 1.42 -7.31
CA VAL A 109 4.66 0.92 -6.06
C VAL A 109 6.08 1.46 -5.88
N LEU A 110 6.87 1.47 -6.97
CA LEU A 110 8.23 2.02 -6.96
C LEU A 110 8.24 3.53 -6.69
N ALA A 111 7.34 4.31 -7.30
CA ALA A 111 7.27 5.75 -7.04
C ALA A 111 6.84 6.04 -5.59
N PHE A 112 5.83 5.32 -5.09
CA PHE A 112 5.39 5.41 -3.69
C PHE A 112 6.46 4.93 -2.70
N PHE A 113 7.44 4.16 -3.15
CA PHE A 113 8.63 3.82 -2.36
C PHE A 113 9.70 4.92 -2.44
N ILE A 114 10.20 5.22 -3.64
CA ILE A 114 11.39 6.06 -3.87
C ILE A 114 11.12 7.51 -3.48
N VAL A 115 9.98 8.08 -3.86
CA VAL A 115 9.73 9.52 -3.65
C VAL A 115 9.66 9.87 -2.16
N PRO A 116 8.85 9.18 -1.33
CA PRO A 116 8.83 9.43 0.11
C PRO A 116 10.16 9.07 0.79
N LEU A 117 10.84 8.02 0.32
CA LEU A 117 12.16 7.64 0.84
C LEU A 117 13.18 8.75 0.64
N LEU A 118 13.36 9.23 -0.59
CA LEU A 118 14.35 10.26 -0.90
C LEU A 118 13.98 11.57 -0.22
N LEU A 119 12.70 11.93 -0.23
CA LEU A 119 12.24 13.17 0.40
C LEU A 119 12.47 13.12 1.91
N GLY A 120 12.09 12.02 2.58
CA GLY A 120 12.34 11.82 4.01
C GLY A 120 13.83 11.78 4.34
N TRP A 121 14.62 11.05 3.56
CA TRP A 121 16.06 10.94 3.74
C TRP A 121 16.77 12.29 3.61
N VAL A 122 16.46 13.07 2.57
CA VAL A 122 17.08 14.37 2.34
C VAL A 122 16.64 15.39 3.38
N ILE A 123 15.35 15.52 3.65
CA ILE A 123 14.84 16.53 4.61
C ILE A 123 15.37 16.24 6.02
N ILE A 124 15.23 14.99 6.48
CA ILE A 124 15.68 14.61 7.82
C ILE A 124 17.22 14.62 7.87
N GLY A 125 17.88 14.11 6.82
CA GLY A 125 19.34 14.07 6.71
C GLY A 125 20.02 15.43 6.79
N LEU A 126 19.50 16.41 6.05
CA LEU A 126 19.98 17.78 6.12
C LEU A 126 19.68 18.42 7.48
N SER A 127 18.53 18.11 8.09
CA SER A 127 18.14 18.68 9.39
C SER A 127 19.04 18.18 10.53
N VAL A 128 19.36 16.88 10.55
CA VAL A 128 20.13 16.26 11.64
C VAL A 128 21.62 16.09 11.33
N HIS A 129 22.08 16.53 10.15
CA HIS A 129 23.47 16.38 9.69
C HIS A 129 23.98 14.93 9.73
N ALA A 130 23.10 13.97 9.44
CA ALA A 130 23.40 12.55 9.47
C ALA A 130 22.87 11.86 8.21
N VAL A 131 23.53 10.76 7.82
CA VAL A 131 23.23 10.07 6.55
C VAL A 131 22.51 8.74 6.78
N LEU A 132 23.07 7.88 7.63
CA LEU A 132 22.61 6.50 7.79
C LEU A 132 21.25 6.41 8.48
N VAL A 133 21.08 7.13 9.58
CA VAL A 133 19.85 7.11 10.38
C VAL A 133 18.65 7.63 9.58
N PRO A 134 18.73 8.80 8.90
CA PRO A 134 17.66 9.29 8.06
C PRO A 134 17.36 8.40 6.87
N LEU A 135 18.35 7.63 6.38
CA LEU A 135 18.13 6.65 5.32
C LEU A 135 17.24 5.52 5.82
N LEU A 136 17.50 5.00 7.02
CA LEU A 136 16.66 3.96 7.63
C LEU A 136 15.23 4.45 7.86
N MET A 137 15.06 5.70 8.33
CA MET A 137 13.74 6.31 8.47
C MET A 137 13.05 6.48 7.11
N GLY A 138 13.78 6.97 6.10
CA GLY A 138 13.28 7.10 4.72
C GLY A 138 12.85 5.76 4.13
N VAL A 139 13.63 4.70 4.34
CA VAL A 139 13.29 3.33 3.91
C VAL A 139 11.99 2.85 4.58
N ALA A 140 11.84 3.07 5.88
CA ALA A 140 10.61 2.71 6.60
C ALA A 140 9.38 3.47 6.06
N ILE A 141 9.53 4.78 5.80
CA ILE A 141 8.47 5.62 5.23
C ILE A 141 8.10 5.14 3.81
N GLY A 142 9.10 4.93 2.96
CA GLY A 142 8.92 4.43 1.60
C GLY A 142 8.25 3.06 1.58
N LEU A 143 8.69 2.13 2.44
CA LEU A 143 8.07 0.80 2.57
C LEU A 143 6.61 0.91 3.00
N ALA A 144 6.28 1.75 3.98
CA ALA A 144 4.91 1.93 4.44
C ALA A 144 4.00 2.46 3.33
N MET A 145 4.47 3.46 2.57
CA MET A 145 3.75 4.05 1.43
C MET A 145 3.58 3.06 0.27
N ALA A 146 4.65 2.34 -0.09
CA ALA A 146 4.64 1.33 -1.14
C ALA A 146 3.74 0.15 -0.78
N ALA A 147 3.78 -0.30 0.47
CA ALA A 147 2.88 -1.34 0.99
C ALA A 147 1.42 -0.88 0.92
N GLY A 148 1.12 0.36 1.36
CA GLY A 148 -0.22 0.93 1.22
C GLY A 148 -0.68 0.98 -0.24
N ARG A 149 0.20 1.34 -1.17
CA ARG A 149 -0.12 1.33 -2.60
C ARG A 149 -0.33 -0.09 -3.14
N ALA A 150 0.48 -1.04 -2.70
CA ALA A 150 0.41 -2.43 -3.12
C ALA A 150 -0.85 -3.14 -2.60
N THR A 151 -1.29 -2.84 -1.38
CA THR A 151 -2.50 -3.43 -0.79
C THR A 151 -3.78 -2.92 -1.44
N ILE A 152 -3.82 -1.66 -1.89
CA ILE A 152 -4.99 -1.08 -2.58
C ILE A 152 -5.08 -1.56 -4.03
N TRP A 153 -3.96 -1.95 -4.63
CA TRP A 153 -3.90 -2.24 -6.05
C TRP A 153 -4.85 -3.35 -6.57
N PRO A 154 -4.98 -4.52 -5.93
CA PRO A 154 -5.92 -5.57 -6.36
C PRO A 154 -7.35 -5.04 -6.48
N PHE A 155 -7.68 -4.03 -5.68
CA PHE A 155 -8.98 -3.40 -5.61
C PHE A 155 -9.16 -2.25 -6.62
N ALA A 156 -8.07 -1.69 -7.17
CA ALA A 156 -8.10 -0.58 -8.13
C ALA A 156 -8.21 -1.02 -9.61
N ARG A 157 -8.08 -2.32 -9.90
CA ARG A 157 -8.33 -2.90 -11.25
C ARG A 157 -9.78 -3.37 -11.46
N ALA A 158 -10.66 -3.21 -10.46
CA ALA A 158 -12.09 -3.50 -10.55
C ALA A 158 -12.85 -2.32 -11.18
#